data_AF-A0A7J6ME93-F1
#
_entry.id   AF-A0A7J6ME93-F1
#
_cell.length_a   1.000
_cell.length_b   1.000
_cell.length_c   1.000
_cell.angle_alpha   90.00
_cell.angle_beta   90.00
_cell.angle_gamma   90.00
#
_symmetry.space_group_name_H-M   'P 1'
#
loop_
_entity.id
_entity.type
_entity.pdbx_description
1 polymer ?
#
loop_
_entity_poly.entity_id
_entity_poly.type
_entity_poly.pdbx_seq_one_letter_code
_entity_poly.pdbx_strand_id
1 'polypeptide(L)'
;MPPWATFILLFSKIVLSAPEDDFVTEYTDEFIERHARKEFFVGCYWTLRQIGEICDSHDFYEKGYLCRRSEVLAWDLQARLLDYYRPSRPGHQFARPPIEEVFWLLSTTEEDQFDTFLSCPGLLVTSLLMMAEIRLGTDGLVAAEYYANKAKEFVEELGRRSNSEENLSSMYAMFPVAEAWASYSSERERFVNERQPALRVDFVIAKCNHTLSWLRNVTIGSTWHLHIIDKCGGNFPMDFSLADLTDQLSFGKVFFNKYTTDEVDGFMTGECTAYLFYLLNARSDLPDLVVFLHDDAPRHLRLPFLNIVTKSILLGTFRGDFLHLNHERYLEMRTNCLAQAYQKIFGEGLKVDEFLSSYCCGQFVVSRNAMARRSVEFYENMNNLIREGWNGTDCGVGDMPCYIAEFVWHKVFTDKNILPLRSMDASLPLFLRYDHGRSTRLPSSIDFSLYHMSQSSWRDKVVGGLPGREGLPLIFSQPTMAENGRGDPWLYDC
;
A
#
# COMPACT_ATOMS: atom_id res chain seq x y z
N MET A 1 -19.93 -2.48 -28.97
CA MET A 1 -19.66 -1.03 -29.02
C MET A 1 -18.32 -0.78 -29.68
N PRO A 2 -18.15 0.25 -30.51
CA PRO A 2 -16.84 0.84 -30.73
C PRO A 2 -16.48 1.73 -29.51
N PRO A 3 -15.19 1.86 -29.14
CA PRO A 3 -14.74 2.34 -27.82
C PRO A 3 -14.75 3.87 -27.61
N TRP A 4 -15.59 4.66 -28.30
CA TRP A 4 -15.46 6.13 -28.31
C TRP A 4 -16.70 6.94 -27.90
N ALA A 5 -17.80 6.31 -27.49
CA ALA A 5 -18.94 7.07 -26.95
C ALA A 5 -18.69 7.52 -25.49
N THR A 6 -18.50 8.82 -25.29
CA THR A 6 -18.29 9.44 -23.98
C THR A 6 -19.53 10.24 -23.59
N PHE A 7 -20.27 9.81 -22.57
CA PHE A 7 -21.30 10.64 -21.94
C PHE A 7 -20.61 11.70 -21.06
N ILE A 8 -21.20 12.84 -20.70
CA ILE A 8 -20.69 13.73 -19.62
C ILE A 8 -21.88 14.20 -18.77
N LEU A 9 -21.92 13.74 -17.52
CA LEU A 9 -22.82 14.27 -16.49
C LEU A 9 -22.13 15.46 -15.83
N LEU A 10 -22.67 16.65 -16.03
CA LEU A 10 -22.40 17.85 -15.24
C LEU A 10 -23.71 18.30 -14.60
N PHE A 11 -23.65 18.70 -13.34
CA PHE A 11 -24.81 19.01 -12.50
C PHE A 11 -25.85 19.92 -13.20
N SER A 12 -27.12 19.52 -13.09
CA SER A 12 -28.37 20.28 -13.33
C SER A 12 -28.91 20.54 -14.76
N LYS A 13 -28.28 20.08 -15.86
CA LYS A 13 -28.92 20.05 -17.19
C LYS A 13 -28.45 18.87 -18.04
N ILE A 14 -29.40 18.11 -18.60
CA ILE A 14 -29.12 17.15 -19.69
C ILE A 14 -28.82 17.98 -20.94
N VAL A 15 -27.57 18.02 -21.38
CA VAL A 15 -27.18 18.50 -22.71
C VAL A 15 -26.58 17.33 -23.46
N LEU A 16 -27.28 16.89 -24.51
CA LEU A 16 -26.73 15.98 -25.50
C LEU A 16 -25.72 16.77 -26.34
N SER A 17 -24.45 16.42 -26.23
CA SER A 17 -23.42 16.89 -27.16
C SER A 17 -22.77 15.65 -27.75
N ALA A 18 -23.04 15.44 -29.04
CA ALA A 18 -22.19 14.62 -29.90
C ALA A 18 -21.01 15.49 -30.38
N PRO A 19 -19.85 14.91 -30.71
CA PRO A 19 -18.90 15.57 -31.60
C PRO A 19 -19.67 15.91 -32.90
N GLU A 20 -19.57 17.15 -33.36
CA GLU A 20 -20.41 17.68 -34.44
C GLU A 20 -20.21 17.01 -35.80
N ASP A 21 -19.26 16.09 -35.97
CA ASP A 21 -19.06 15.38 -37.23
C ASP A 21 -18.71 13.90 -36.96
N ASP A 22 -19.72 13.02 -37.02
CA ASP A 22 -19.73 11.81 -37.85
C ASP A 22 -20.93 10.89 -37.53
N PHE A 23 -21.76 10.66 -38.55
CA PHE A 23 -22.83 9.67 -38.66
C PHE A 23 -23.85 9.57 -37.50
N VAL A 24 -24.92 10.37 -37.60
CA VAL A 24 -26.22 10.03 -37.01
C VAL A 24 -26.73 8.77 -37.71
N THR A 25 -26.48 7.61 -37.11
CA THR A 25 -27.28 6.41 -37.40
C THR A 25 -28.50 6.49 -36.50
N GLU A 26 -29.69 6.66 -37.09
CA GLU A 26 -30.96 6.46 -36.39
C GLU A 26 -30.99 5.01 -35.89
N TYR A 27 -30.79 4.83 -34.59
CA TYR A 27 -31.00 3.54 -33.95
C TYR A 27 -32.51 3.33 -33.82
N THR A 28 -33.01 2.23 -34.39
CA THR A 28 -34.43 1.89 -34.26
C THR A 28 -34.78 1.58 -32.81
N ASP A 29 -36.01 1.90 -32.40
CA ASP A 29 -36.54 1.57 -31.07
C ASP A 29 -36.36 0.09 -30.72
N GLU A 30 -36.37 -0.79 -31.73
CA GLU A 30 -36.14 -2.24 -31.57
C GLU A 30 -34.68 -2.58 -31.23
N PHE A 31 -33.69 -1.83 -31.74
CA PHE A 31 -32.27 -2.02 -31.38
C PHE A 31 -32.02 -1.56 -29.95
N ILE A 32 -32.60 -0.43 -29.56
CA ILE A 32 -32.57 0.10 -28.19
C ILE A 32 -33.31 -0.86 -27.27
N GLU A 33 -34.51 -1.36 -27.58
CA GLU A 33 -35.19 -2.35 -26.73
C GLU A 33 -34.39 -3.64 -26.58
N ARG A 34 -33.78 -4.15 -27.65
CA ARG A 34 -33.04 -5.43 -27.63
C ARG A 34 -31.72 -5.31 -26.86
N HIS A 35 -31.09 -4.14 -26.87
CA HIS A 35 -29.84 -3.89 -26.14
C HIS A 35 -30.06 -3.27 -24.76
N ALA A 36 -31.06 -2.42 -24.57
CA ALA A 36 -31.51 -1.96 -23.26
C ALA A 36 -32.02 -3.13 -22.43
N ARG A 37 -32.70 -4.13 -23.02
CA ARG A 37 -32.98 -5.37 -22.30
C ARG A 37 -31.70 -6.13 -21.93
N LYS A 38 -30.64 -6.09 -22.76
CA LYS A 38 -29.33 -6.68 -22.40
C LYS A 38 -28.53 -5.85 -21.38
N GLU A 39 -28.64 -4.53 -21.41
CA GLU A 39 -28.00 -3.58 -20.48
C GLU A 39 -28.70 -3.60 -19.11
N PHE A 40 -30.03 -3.73 -19.09
CA PHE A 40 -30.81 -4.04 -17.87
C PHE A 40 -30.63 -5.47 -17.40
N PHE A 41 -30.32 -6.42 -18.30
CA PHE A 41 -29.94 -7.79 -17.93
C PHE A 41 -28.62 -7.86 -17.14
N VAL A 42 -27.91 -6.73 -16.95
CA VAL A 42 -26.69 -6.64 -16.11
C VAL A 42 -26.92 -5.95 -14.75
N GLY A 43 -28.17 -5.62 -14.37
CA GLY A 43 -28.53 -5.29 -12.97
C GLY A 43 -27.81 -4.06 -12.39
N CYS A 44 -27.20 -3.30 -13.27
CA CYS A 44 -26.43 -2.09 -13.02
C CYS A 44 -26.46 -1.29 -14.31
N TYR A 45 -26.69 0.03 -14.24
CA TYR A 45 -26.50 0.88 -15.41
C TYR A 45 -25.03 0.77 -15.83
N TRP A 46 -24.74 0.07 -16.93
CA TRP A 46 -23.39 -0.09 -17.49
C TRP A 46 -22.68 1.26 -17.74
N THR A 47 -23.46 2.34 -17.82
CA THR A 47 -23.01 3.72 -17.98
C THR A 47 -22.67 4.44 -16.68
N LEU A 48 -22.95 3.84 -15.51
CA LEU A 48 -22.57 4.43 -14.23
C LEU A 48 -21.06 4.53 -14.18
N ARG A 49 -20.62 5.77 -13.98
CA ARG A 49 -19.22 6.13 -13.88
C ARG A 49 -19.09 7.21 -12.84
N GLN A 50 -18.10 7.03 -11.99
CA GLN A 50 -17.74 8.04 -11.02
C GLN A 50 -16.50 8.75 -11.55
N ILE A 51 -16.61 10.07 -11.71
CA ILE A 51 -15.49 10.91 -12.14
C ILE A 51 -15.12 11.81 -10.98
N GLY A 52 -13.89 11.70 -10.52
CA GLY A 52 -13.29 12.61 -9.54
C GLY A 52 -12.18 13.41 -10.21
N GLU A 53 -12.02 14.66 -9.80
CA GLU A 53 -10.85 15.46 -10.16
C GLU A 53 -10.10 15.82 -8.87
N ILE A 54 -8.82 15.48 -8.82
CA ILE A 54 -7.96 15.84 -7.69
C ILE A 54 -6.87 16.76 -8.19
N CYS A 55 -6.83 17.94 -7.60
CA CYS A 55 -5.76 18.90 -7.79
C CYS A 55 -4.70 18.73 -6.71
N ASP A 56 -3.47 18.41 -7.13
CA ASP A 56 -2.32 18.39 -6.24
C ASP A 56 -1.76 19.82 -6.06
N SER A 57 -1.51 20.22 -4.82
CA SER A 57 -0.94 21.52 -4.46
C SER A 57 0.58 21.51 -4.35
N HIS A 58 1.25 20.35 -4.47
CA HIS A 58 2.69 20.26 -4.20
C HIS A 58 3.58 21.02 -5.21
N ASP A 59 3.09 21.31 -6.42
CA ASP A 59 3.82 22.09 -7.44
C ASP A 59 3.48 23.60 -7.42
N PHE A 60 3.11 24.15 -6.25
CA PHE A 60 2.59 25.52 -6.12
C PHE A 60 3.56 26.60 -6.63
N TYR A 61 4.87 26.36 -6.55
CA TYR A 61 5.84 27.43 -6.77
C TYR A 61 6.15 27.74 -8.24
N GLU A 62 5.83 26.85 -9.20
CA GLU A 62 6.18 27.12 -10.61
C GLU A 62 5.17 26.71 -11.69
N LYS A 63 4.19 25.81 -11.44
CA LYS A 63 3.40 25.20 -12.54
C LYS A 63 1.87 25.22 -12.39
N GLY A 64 1.35 25.82 -11.32
CA GLY A 64 -0.10 25.81 -11.03
C GLY A 64 -0.59 24.44 -10.55
N TYR A 65 -1.88 24.33 -10.25
CA TYR A 65 -2.47 23.08 -9.78
C TYR A 65 -2.52 22.03 -10.89
N LEU A 66 -1.87 20.90 -10.70
CA LEU A 66 -2.05 19.75 -11.58
C LEU A 66 -3.29 18.96 -11.13
N CYS A 67 -4.41 19.20 -11.81
CA CYS A 67 -5.63 18.44 -11.59
C CYS A 67 -5.62 17.15 -12.42
N ARG A 68 -5.74 16.01 -11.74
CA ARG A 68 -5.83 14.68 -12.33
C ARG A 68 -7.26 14.21 -12.27
N ARG A 69 -7.83 13.94 -13.44
CA ARG A 69 -9.14 13.31 -13.57
C ARG A 69 -9.01 11.80 -13.42
N SER A 70 -9.85 11.25 -12.56
CA SER A 70 -9.90 9.86 -12.15
C SER A 70 -11.29 9.33 -12.47
N GLU A 71 -11.37 8.11 -13.01
CA GLU A 71 -12.65 7.51 -13.40
C GLU A 71 -12.74 6.07 -12.90
N VAL A 72 -13.87 5.73 -12.28
CA VAL A 72 -14.25 4.36 -11.93
C VAL A 72 -15.48 4.00 -12.77
N LEU A 73 -15.35 2.98 -13.61
CA LEU A 73 -16.45 2.45 -14.40
C LEU A 73 -17.10 1.29 -13.64
N ALA A 74 -18.43 1.34 -13.49
CA ALA A 74 -19.15 0.34 -12.68
C ALA A 74 -18.98 -1.10 -13.23
N TRP A 75 -19.02 -1.27 -14.56
CA TRP A 75 -18.85 -2.58 -15.19
C TRP A 75 -17.43 -3.15 -15.01
N ASP A 76 -16.39 -2.31 -15.02
CA ASP A 76 -15.00 -2.73 -14.80
C ASP A 76 -14.80 -3.13 -13.35
N LEU A 77 -15.31 -2.33 -12.40
CA LEU A 77 -15.28 -2.66 -10.98
C LEU A 77 -16.05 -3.96 -10.68
N GLN A 78 -17.23 -4.15 -11.26
CA GLN A 78 -17.99 -5.40 -11.14
C GLN A 78 -17.17 -6.60 -11.63
N ALA A 79 -16.54 -6.50 -12.81
CA ALA A 79 -15.72 -7.57 -13.37
C ALA A 79 -14.53 -7.91 -12.43
N ARG A 80 -13.84 -6.91 -11.90
CA ARG A 80 -12.72 -7.10 -10.95
C ARG A 80 -13.18 -7.72 -9.63
N LEU A 81 -14.34 -7.32 -9.10
CA LEU A 81 -14.92 -7.93 -7.90
C LEU A 81 -15.30 -9.39 -8.14
N LEU A 82 -15.91 -9.70 -9.29
CA LEU A 82 -16.23 -11.06 -9.69
C LEU A 82 -14.96 -11.91 -9.83
N ASP A 83 -13.95 -11.42 -10.54
CA ASP A 83 -12.69 -12.15 -10.71
C ASP A 83 -11.97 -12.40 -9.38
N TYR A 84 -12.05 -11.46 -8.43
CA TYR A 84 -11.47 -11.58 -7.10
C TYR A 84 -12.19 -12.62 -6.23
N TYR A 85 -13.52 -12.52 -6.09
CA TYR A 85 -14.29 -13.39 -5.18
C TYR A 85 -14.72 -14.73 -5.82
N ARG A 86 -14.88 -14.78 -7.14
CA ARG A 86 -15.28 -15.94 -7.93
C ARG A 86 -14.27 -16.18 -9.07
N PRO A 87 -13.03 -16.60 -8.77
CA PRO A 87 -12.01 -16.77 -9.80
C PRO A 87 -12.48 -17.78 -10.87
N SER A 88 -12.76 -17.25 -12.07
CA SER A 88 -13.39 -17.98 -13.19
C SER A 88 -12.54 -19.12 -13.74
N ARG A 89 -11.24 -19.16 -13.43
CA ARG A 89 -10.28 -20.10 -14.01
C ARG A 89 -9.58 -20.89 -12.91
N PRO A 90 -9.64 -22.24 -12.95
CA PRO A 90 -8.77 -23.08 -12.14
C PRO A 90 -7.30 -22.65 -12.33
N GLY A 91 -6.64 -22.25 -11.23
CA GLY A 91 -5.26 -21.77 -11.25
C GLY A 91 -5.08 -20.24 -11.38
N HIS A 92 -6.14 -19.46 -11.61
CA HIS A 92 -6.12 -17.99 -11.41
C HIS A 92 -6.59 -17.63 -10.00
N GLN A 93 -5.98 -18.23 -8.97
CA GLN A 93 -6.37 -17.99 -7.56
C GLN A 93 -6.07 -16.57 -7.08
N PHE A 94 -5.45 -15.72 -7.90
CA PHE A 94 -4.78 -14.50 -7.45
C PHE A 94 -5.15 -13.26 -8.27
N ALA A 95 -6.44 -13.10 -8.60
CA ALA A 95 -6.91 -11.83 -9.15
C ALA A 95 -6.58 -10.68 -8.19
N ARG A 96 -6.25 -9.51 -8.75
CA ARG A 96 -5.92 -8.30 -7.97
C ARG A 96 -7.22 -7.76 -7.35
N PRO A 97 -7.26 -7.51 -6.04
CA PRO A 97 -8.43 -6.90 -5.44
C PRO A 97 -8.54 -5.42 -5.89
N PRO A 98 -9.73 -4.93 -6.30
CA PRO A 98 -9.94 -3.55 -6.71
C PRO A 98 -10.06 -2.60 -5.51
N ILE A 99 -9.06 -2.59 -4.62
CA ILE A 99 -9.09 -1.84 -3.36
C ILE A 99 -9.22 -0.34 -3.59
N GLU A 100 -8.44 0.19 -4.54
CA GLU A 100 -8.46 1.60 -4.92
C GLU A 100 -9.86 2.03 -5.40
N GLU A 101 -10.45 1.29 -6.33
CA GLU A 101 -11.78 1.57 -6.88
C GLU A 101 -12.87 1.48 -5.81
N VAL A 102 -12.85 0.44 -4.97
CA VAL A 102 -13.77 0.29 -3.84
C VAL A 102 -13.64 1.46 -2.87
N PHE A 103 -12.41 1.85 -2.56
CA PHE A 103 -12.16 3.01 -1.70
C PHE A 103 -12.75 4.28 -2.31
N TRP A 104 -12.50 4.52 -3.60
CA TRP A 104 -13.02 5.67 -4.34
C TRP A 104 -14.54 5.74 -4.35
N LEU A 105 -15.20 4.61 -4.60
CA LEU A 105 -16.66 4.50 -4.55
C LEU A 105 -17.22 4.89 -3.18
N LEU A 106 -16.61 4.36 -2.11
CA LEU A 106 -17.07 4.56 -0.73
C LEU A 106 -16.62 5.88 -0.11
N SER A 107 -15.77 6.65 -0.79
CA SER A 107 -15.35 7.99 -0.37
C SER A 107 -16.34 9.08 -0.77
N THR A 108 -17.33 8.77 -1.61
CA THR A 108 -18.39 9.71 -2.01
C THR A 108 -19.36 10.05 -0.88
N THR A 109 -20.25 11.02 -1.11
CA THR A 109 -21.27 11.39 -0.12
C THR A 109 -22.26 10.24 0.12
N GLU A 110 -22.98 10.27 1.24
CA GLU A 110 -24.02 9.25 1.50
C GLU A 110 -25.15 9.28 0.45
N GLU A 111 -25.45 10.46 -0.09
CA GLU A 111 -26.40 10.63 -1.18
C GLU A 111 -25.89 9.95 -2.47
N ASP A 112 -24.64 10.21 -2.87
CA ASP A 112 -24.04 9.55 -4.04
C ASP A 112 -23.93 8.02 -3.86
N GLN A 113 -23.62 7.56 -2.65
CA GLN A 113 -23.63 6.13 -2.32
C GLN A 113 -25.03 5.57 -2.44
N PHE A 114 -26.05 6.29 -1.98
CA PHE A 114 -27.44 5.87 -2.10
C PHE A 114 -27.88 5.83 -3.57
N ASP A 115 -27.53 6.82 -4.38
CA ASP A 115 -27.79 6.84 -5.83
C ASP A 115 -27.08 5.69 -6.56
N THR A 116 -25.85 5.39 -6.15
CA THR A 116 -25.12 4.19 -6.60
C THR A 116 -25.88 2.93 -6.21
N PHE A 117 -26.40 2.83 -4.98
CA PHE A 117 -27.21 1.69 -4.55
C PHE A 117 -28.49 1.54 -5.36
N LEU A 118 -29.19 2.64 -5.64
CA LEU A 118 -30.40 2.64 -6.48
C LEU A 118 -30.11 2.14 -7.89
N SER A 119 -28.92 2.46 -8.41
CA SER A 119 -28.51 2.16 -9.78
C SER A 119 -27.88 0.76 -9.92
N CYS A 120 -27.09 0.35 -8.93
CA CYS A 120 -26.19 -0.80 -8.94
C CYS A 120 -26.01 -1.37 -7.52
N PRO A 121 -27.05 -1.96 -6.91
CA PRO A 121 -27.05 -2.31 -5.49
C PRO A 121 -25.94 -3.31 -5.13
N GLY A 122 -25.73 -4.32 -5.98
CA GLY A 122 -24.71 -5.34 -5.73
C GLY A 122 -23.28 -4.81 -5.79
N LEU A 123 -23.02 -3.75 -6.57
CA LEU A 123 -21.73 -3.09 -6.63
C LEU A 123 -21.39 -2.47 -5.26
N LEU A 124 -22.29 -1.61 -4.76
CA LEU A 124 -22.09 -0.94 -3.48
C LEU A 124 -22.02 -1.93 -2.31
N VAL A 125 -22.94 -2.89 -2.24
CA VAL A 125 -22.97 -3.90 -1.16
C VAL A 125 -21.67 -4.71 -1.14
N THR A 126 -21.20 -5.18 -2.30
CA THR A 126 -19.93 -5.93 -2.38
C THR A 126 -18.73 -5.06 -1.98
N SER A 127 -18.70 -3.81 -2.44
CA SER A 127 -17.65 -2.83 -2.06
C SER A 127 -17.63 -2.57 -0.56
N LEU A 128 -18.78 -2.40 0.08
CA LEU A 128 -18.89 -2.24 1.54
C LEU A 128 -18.35 -3.46 2.29
N LEU A 129 -18.62 -4.68 1.82
CA LEU A 129 -18.11 -5.91 2.44
C LEU A 129 -16.60 -6.07 2.27
N MET A 130 -16.06 -5.75 1.11
CA MET A 130 -14.62 -5.69 0.89
C MET A 130 -13.95 -4.68 1.84
N MET A 131 -14.56 -3.50 2.02
CA MET A 131 -14.07 -2.50 2.96
C MET A 131 -14.17 -2.97 4.41
N ALA A 132 -15.23 -3.71 4.77
CA ALA A 132 -15.36 -4.32 6.10
C ALA A 132 -14.19 -5.28 6.39
N GLU A 133 -13.84 -6.14 5.42
CA GLU A 133 -12.70 -7.06 5.53
C GLU A 133 -11.36 -6.30 5.67
N ILE A 134 -11.14 -5.27 4.85
CA ILE A 134 -9.96 -4.41 4.95
C ILE A 134 -9.86 -3.77 6.34
N ARG A 135 -10.96 -3.17 6.83
CA ARG A 135 -11.00 -2.45 8.10
C ARG A 135 -10.84 -3.35 9.31
N LEU A 136 -11.21 -4.62 9.20
CA LEU A 136 -10.94 -5.60 10.24
C LEU A 136 -9.44 -5.74 10.49
N GLY A 137 -8.65 -5.74 9.41
CA GLY A 137 -7.20 -5.81 9.45
C GLY A 137 -6.50 -4.55 9.94
N THR A 138 -7.09 -3.37 9.71
CA THR A 138 -6.41 -2.08 9.94
C THR A 138 -6.91 -1.31 11.16
N ASP A 139 -8.21 -1.36 11.45
CA ASP A 139 -8.86 -0.52 12.46
C ASP A 139 -9.73 -1.34 13.44
N GLY A 140 -9.76 -2.67 13.27
CA GLY A 140 -10.39 -3.63 14.17
C GLY A 140 -11.89 -3.82 13.95
N LEU A 141 -12.51 -4.58 14.87
CA LEU A 141 -13.87 -5.10 14.71
C LEU A 141 -14.94 -4.01 14.57
N VAL A 142 -14.86 -2.93 15.36
CA VAL A 142 -15.89 -1.87 15.35
C VAL A 142 -15.95 -1.18 13.99
N ALA A 143 -14.80 -0.83 13.41
CA ALA A 143 -14.73 -0.23 12.09
C ALA A 143 -15.23 -1.19 11.00
N ALA A 144 -14.87 -2.46 11.09
CA ALA A 144 -15.33 -3.48 10.17
C ALA A 144 -16.87 -3.68 10.23
N GLU A 145 -17.44 -3.77 11.43
CA GLU A 145 -18.87 -3.96 11.65
C GLU A 145 -19.69 -2.77 11.16
N TYR A 146 -19.17 -1.54 11.19
CA TYR A 146 -19.84 -0.39 10.57
C TYR A 146 -20.13 -0.64 9.08
N TYR A 147 -19.12 -1.04 8.31
CA TYR A 147 -19.28 -1.27 6.87
C TYR A 147 -20.15 -2.50 6.57
N ALA A 148 -19.98 -3.58 7.33
CA ALA A 148 -20.81 -4.79 7.18
C ALA A 148 -22.28 -4.55 7.53
N ASN A 149 -22.57 -3.78 8.59
CA ASN A 149 -23.94 -3.41 8.95
C ASN A 149 -24.55 -2.48 7.90
N LYS A 150 -23.80 -1.50 7.38
CA LYS A 150 -24.27 -0.66 6.28
C LYS A 150 -24.60 -1.48 5.04
N ALA A 151 -23.78 -2.49 4.70
CA ALA A 151 -24.07 -3.42 3.60
C ALA A 151 -25.37 -4.18 3.85
N LYS A 152 -25.58 -4.68 5.09
CA LYS A 152 -26.81 -5.37 5.49
C LYS A 152 -28.04 -4.48 5.38
N GLU A 153 -27.96 -3.23 5.83
CA GLU A 153 -29.05 -2.25 5.74
C GLU A 153 -29.49 -2.03 4.29
N PHE A 154 -28.55 -1.93 3.35
CA PHE A 154 -28.84 -1.82 1.92
C PHE A 154 -29.52 -3.08 1.36
N VAL A 155 -29.08 -4.27 1.76
CA VAL A 155 -29.73 -5.53 1.37
C VAL A 155 -31.16 -5.60 1.91
N GLU A 156 -31.38 -5.21 3.17
CA GLU A 156 -32.72 -5.15 3.76
C GLU A 156 -33.61 -4.11 3.08
N GLU A 157 -33.07 -2.93 2.75
CA GLU A 157 -33.78 -1.88 2.02
C GLU A 157 -34.21 -2.35 0.63
N LEU A 158 -33.34 -3.05 -0.11
CA LEU A 158 -33.71 -3.67 -1.38
C LEU A 158 -34.83 -4.71 -1.19
N GLY A 159 -34.78 -5.44 -0.08
CA GLY A 159 -35.79 -6.42 0.34
C GLY A 159 -37.17 -5.84 0.67
N ARG A 160 -37.25 -4.56 1.09
CA ARG A 160 -38.51 -3.89 1.42
C ARG A 160 -39.25 -3.32 0.21
N ARG A 161 -38.57 -3.17 -0.94
CA ARG A 161 -39.13 -2.55 -2.14
C ARG A 161 -40.01 -3.52 -2.93
N SER A 162 -40.88 -2.98 -3.78
CA SER A 162 -41.66 -3.78 -4.74
C SER A 162 -40.72 -4.61 -5.62
N ASN A 163 -41.10 -5.86 -5.92
CA ASN A 163 -40.27 -6.86 -6.64
C ASN A 163 -38.98 -7.27 -5.90
N SER A 164 -38.98 -7.22 -4.56
CA SER A 164 -37.79 -7.48 -3.75
C SER A 164 -37.13 -8.84 -3.99
N GLU A 165 -37.90 -9.91 -4.16
CA GLU A 165 -37.35 -11.25 -4.39
C GLU A 165 -36.56 -11.35 -5.70
N GLU A 166 -37.13 -10.80 -6.79
CA GLU A 166 -36.47 -10.77 -8.10
C GLU A 166 -35.23 -9.86 -8.09
N ASN A 167 -35.32 -8.68 -7.47
CA ASN A 167 -34.20 -7.75 -7.35
C ASN A 167 -33.06 -8.32 -6.52
N LEU A 168 -33.37 -8.95 -5.38
CA LEU A 168 -32.37 -9.63 -4.54
C LEU A 168 -31.74 -10.81 -5.28
N SER A 169 -32.55 -11.66 -5.89
CA SER A 169 -32.05 -12.82 -6.66
C SER A 169 -31.12 -12.37 -7.79
N SER A 170 -31.49 -11.32 -8.52
CA SER A 170 -30.66 -10.74 -9.58
C SER A 170 -29.35 -10.19 -9.02
N MET A 171 -29.40 -9.41 -7.94
CA MET A 171 -28.19 -8.90 -7.28
C MET A 171 -27.20 -10.02 -6.90
N TYR A 172 -27.68 -11.09 -6.25
CA TYR A 172 -26.83 -12.22 -5.84
C TYR A 172 -26.29 -13.05 -7.02
N ALA A 173 -27.07 -13.16 -8.10
CA ALA A 173 -26.61 -13.86 -9.31
C ALA A 173 -25.45 -13.11 -9.99
N MET A 174 -25.47 -11.78 -9.93
CA MET A 174 -24.66 -10.92 -10.80
C MET A 174 -23.44 -10.31 -10.10
N PHE A 175 -23.49 -10.23 -8.78
CA PHE A 175 -22.42 -9.72 -7.95
C PHE A 175 -22.01 -10.80 -6.94
N PRO A 176 -20.73 -10.83 -6.53
CA PRO A 176 -20.25 -11.82 -5.58
C PRO A 176 -20.59 -11.45 -4.13
N VAL A 177 -21.83 -11.00 -3.88
CA VAL A 177 -22.27 -10.52 -2.55
C VAL A 177 -22.17 -11.64 -1.52
N ALA A 178 -22.60 -12.86 -1.87
CA ALA A 178 -22.56 -14.01 -0.97
C ALA A 178 -21.12 -14.41 -0.63
N GLU A 179 -20.23 -14.42 -1.62
CA GLU A 179 -18.82 -14.73 -1.45
C GLU A 179 -18.08 -13.66 -0.64
N ALA A 180 -18.35 -12.38 -0.90
CA ALA A 180 -17.81 -11.28 -0.13
C ALA A 180 -18.27 -11.34 1.34
N TRP A 181 -19.55 -11.66 1.57
CA TRP A 181 -20.08 -11.84 2.92
C TRP A 181 -19.44 -13.04 3.64
N ALA A 182 -19.25 -14.16 2.94
CA ALA A 182 -18.59 -15.35 3.48
C ALA A 182 -17.12 -15.08 3.80
N SER A 183 -16.40 -14.38 2.92
CA SER A 183 -15.00 -13.94 3.13
C SER A 183 -14.90 -13.08 4.39
N TYR A 184 -15.69 -12.00 4.47
CA TYR A 184 -15.75 -11.14 5.64
C TYR A 184 -16.10 -11.91 6.92
N SER A 185 -17.10 -12.80 6.87
CA SER A 185 -17.55 -13.57 8.04
C SER A 185 -16.45 -14.51 8.54
N SER A 186 -15.76 -15.21 7.64
CA SER A 186 -14.61 -16.06 7.96
C SER A 186 -13.48 -15.25 8.60
N GLU A 187 -13.16 -14.10 8.01
CA GLU A 187 -12.12 -13.19 8.52
C GLU A 187 -12.50 -12.62 9.90
N ARG A 188 -13.76 -12.25 10.11
CA ARG A 188 -14.31 -11.80 11.37
C ARG A 188 -14.24 -12.87 12.45
N GLU A 189 -14.68 -14.09 12.15
CA GLU A 189 -14.60 -15.21 13.09
C GLU A 189 -13.15 -15.47 13.50
N ARG A 190 -12.24 -15.45 12.52
CA ARG A 190 -10.82 -15.58 12.75
C ARG A 190 -10.28 -14.49 13.66
N PHE A 191 -10.61 -13.23 13.41
CA PHE A 191 -10.22 -12.10 14.25
C PHE A 191 -10.71 -12.24 15.70
N VAL A 192 -11.95 -12.71 15.88
CA VAL A 192 -12.56 -12.88 17.22
C VAL A 192 -11.94 -14.07 17.97
N ASN A 193 -11.70 -15.17 17.27
CA ASN A 193 -11.27 -16.44 17.87
C ASN A 193 -9.75 -16.54 18.02
N GLU A 194 -8.98 -16.00 17.07
CA GLU A 194 -7.51 -16.05 17.06
C GLU A 194 -6.92 -14.80 17.70
N ARG A 195 -7.05 -14.67 19.03
CA ARG A 195 -6.29 -13.66 19.75
C ARG A 195 -4.80 -14.01 19.66
N GLN A 196 -4.07 -13.27 18.82
CA GLN A 196 -2.62 -13.34 18.81
C GLN A 196 -2.08 -12.77 20.13
N PRO A 197 -1.06 -13.42 20.73
CA PRO A 197 -0.36 -12.82 21.86
C PRO A 197 0.25 -11.48 21.41
N ALA A 198 0.46 -10.57 22.37
CA ALA A 198 1.18 -9.34 22.09
C ALA A 198 2.57 -9.68 21.55
N LEU A 199 2.85 -9.27 20.32
CA LEU A 199 4.11 -9.54 19.64
C LEU A 199 5.20 -8.61 20.19
N ARG A 200 6.39 -9.17 20.44
CA ARG A 200 7.60 -8.35 20.63
C ARG A 200 8.06 -7.88 19.25
N VAL A 201 8.15 -6.57 19.07
CA VAL A 201 8.54 -5.95 17.81
C VAL A 201 9.71 -5.02 18.05
N ASP A 202 10.75 -5.15 17.25
CA ASP A 202 11.87 -4.21 17.25
C ASP A 202 11.85 -3.38 15.95
N PHE A 203 11.97 -2.07 16.09
CA PHE A 203 12.23 -1.14 14.98
C PHE A 203 13.72 -0.94 14.88
N VAL A 204 14.32 -1.25 13.73
CA VAL A 204 15.75 -1.10 13.50
C VAL A 204 15.96 -0.03 12.44
N ILE A 205 16.46 1.12 12.87
CA ILE A 205 16.67 2.29 12.01
C ILE A 205 18.17 2.48 11.76
N ALA A 206 18.56 2.35 10.50
CA ALA A 206 19.90 2.68 10.05
C ALA A 206 20.02 4.21 9.89
N LYS A 207 20.75 4.85 10.80
CA LYS A 207 20.75 6.30 11.01
C LYS A 207 21.97 6.99 10.41
N CYS A 208 21.75 7.99 9.56
CA CYS A 208 22.75 8.92 9.04
C CYS A 208 22.17 10.34 8.80
N ASN A 209 22.47 11.30 9.68
CA ASN A 209 22.18 12.73 9.53
C ASN A 209 20.71 13.20 9.30
N HIS A 210 19.71 12.33 9.18
CA HIS A 210 18.30 12.77 9.01
C HIS A 210 17.54 12.87 10.34
N THR A 211 16.47 13.66 10.42
CA THR A 211 15.62 13.68 11.64
C THR A 211 14.67 12.50 11.67
N LEU A 212 14.43 11.94 12.86
CA LEU A 212 13.45 10.86 13.08
C LEU A 212 12.08 11.40 13.53
N SER A 213 11.81 12.70 13.36
CA SER A 213 10.54 13.33 13.76
C SER A 213 9.32 12.70 13.08
N TRP A 214 9.50 12.09 11.90
CA TRP A 214 8.44 11.38 11.18
C TRP A 214 7.89 10.15 11.92
N LEU A 215 8.64 9.57 12.87
CA LEU A 215 8.16 8.47 13.72
C LEU A 215 6.92 8.86 14.54
N ARG A 216 6.73 10.15 14.82
CA ARG A 216 5.53 10.67 15.50
C ARG A 216 4.24 10.40 14.73
N ASN A 217 4.35 10.20 13.42
CA ASN A 217 3.22 9.89 12.55
C ASN A 217 3.02 8.38 12.37
N VAL A 218 3.79 7.53 13.07
CA VAL A 218 3.70 6.07 12.98
C VAL A 218 3.04 5.52 14.24
N THR A 219 2.02 4.69 14.06
CA THR A 219 1.36 3.99 15.16
C THR A 219 2.31 2.95 15.73
N ILE A 220 2.66 3.04 17.00
CA ILE A 220 3.66 2.19 17.67
C ILE A 220 3.09 1.61 18.96
N GLY A 221 3.44 0.37 19.27
CA GLY A 221 3.05 -0.31 20.51
C GLY A 221 3.94 0.03 21.70
N SER A 222 3.32 0.13 22.89
CA SER A 222 4.01 0.37 24.17
C SER A 222 5.03 -0.69 24.57
N THR A 223 4.96 -1.88 23.99
CA THR A 223 5.87 -2.99 24.26
C THR A 223 6.98 -3.12 23.23
N TRP A 224 7.00 -2.26 22.21
CA TRP A 224 7.95 -2.34 21.12
C TRP A 224 9.27 -1.67 21.49
N HIS A 225 10.35 -2.12 20.86
CA HIS A 225 11.66 -1.52 21.05
C HIS A 225 12.09 -0.74 19.81
N LEU A 226 12.86 0.32 20.02
CA LEU A 226 13.49 1.08 18.96
C LEU A 226 15.01 0.95 19.05
N HIS A 227 15.64 0.45 18.01
CA HIS A 227 17.08 0.32 17.84
C HIS A 227 17.54 1.34 16.80
N ILE A 228 18.32 2.33 17.24
CA ILE A 228 18.94 3.30 16.35
C ILE A 228 20.41 2.93 16.21
N ILE A 229 20.80 2.62 14.97
CA ILE A 229 22.16 2.20 14.63
C ILE A 229 22.80 3.30 13.80
N ASP A 230 23.75 4.01 14.40
CA ASP A 230 24.52 5.04 13.69
C ASP A 230 25.44 4.39 12.67
N LYS A 231 25.14 4.63 11.38
CA LYS A 231 25.91 4.13 10.24
C LYS A 231 26.88 5.17 9.67
N CYS A 232 26.98 6.37 10.20
CA CYS A 232 27.86 7.42 9.65
C CYS A 232 29.01 7.82 10.58
N GLY A 233 29.09 7.22 11.77
CA GLY A 233 30.24 7.33 12.69
C GLY A 233 30.46 8.72 13.27
N GLY A 234 29.67 9.71 12.83
CA GLY A 234 29.79 11.10 13.24
C GLY A 234 29.46 11.29 14.72
N ASN A 235 30.10 12.29 15.33
CA ASN A 235 29.58 12.86 16.58
C ASN A 235 28.26 13.54 16.24
N PHE A 236 27.17 12.77 16.27
CA PHE A 236 25.83 13.29 16.10
C PHE A 236 25.68 14.50 17.03
N PRO A 237 25.39 15.71 16.51
CA PRO A 237 24.91 16.77 17.36
C PRO A 237 23.62 16.22 17.98
N MET A 238 23.66 15.95 19.29
CA MET A 238 22.51 15.49 20.08
C MET A 238 21.41 16.58 20.17
N ASP A 239 21.37 17.53 19.22
CA ASP A 239 20.39 18.61 19.16
C ASP A 239 18.96 18.08 18.95
N PHE A 240 18.81 16.84 18.45
CA PHE A 240 17.61 16.06 18.73
C PHE A 240 17.87 15.23 19.98
N SER A 241 17.48 15.80 21.12
CA SER A 241 17.55 15.12 22.39
C SER A 241 16.79 13.81 22.25
N LEU A 242 17.50 12.73 22.52
CA LEU A 242 16.96 11.40 22.69
C LEU A 242 15.74 11.38 23.63
N ALA A 243 15.71 12.33 24.58
CA ALA A 243 14.58 12.59 25.46
C ALA A 243 13.32 13.03 24.69
N ASP A 244 13.44 13.81 23.62
CA ASP A 244 12.30 14.27 22.81
C ASP A 244 11.63 13.12 22.05
N LEU A 245 12.39 12.07 21.72
CA LEU A 245 11.83 10.85 21.14
C LEU A 245 11.18 9.99 22.21
N THR A 246 11.81 9.81 23.38
CA THR A 246 11.25 8.97 24.45
C THR A 246 10.04 9.58 25.14
N ASP A 247 9.97 10.91 25.28
CA ASP A 247 8.86 11.58 25.94
C ASP A 247 7.60 11.64 25.07
N GLN A 248 7.77 11.52 23.74
CA GLN A 248 6.69 11.67 22.78
C GLN A 248 6.28 10.37 22.12
N LEU A 249 7.17 9.37 22.07
CA LEU A 249 6.88 8.09 21.44
C LEU A 249 6.59 7.04 22.51
N SER A 250 5.53 6.27 22.29
CA SER A 250 5.14 5.17 23.17
C SER A 250 6.01 3.92 22.96
N PHE A 251 7.33 4.05 22.81
CA PHE A 251 8.20 2.87 22.78
C PHE A 251 8.45 2.37 24.21
N GLY A 252 8.51 1.05 24.38
CA GLY A 252 8.82 0.45 25.68
C GLY A 252 10.30 0.63 26.05
N LYS A 253 11.20 0.50 25.08
CA LYS A 253 12.64 0.72 25.24
C LYS A 253 13.24 1.33 23.98
N VAL A 254 14.28 2.14 24.16
CA VAL A 254 15.07 2.69 23.06
C VAL A 254 16.54 2.36 23.28
N PHE A 255 17.17 1.74 22.28
CA PHE A 255 18.56 1.32 22.27
C PHE A 255 19.34 2.11 21.22
N PHE A 256 20.51 2.61 21.62
CA PHE A 256 21.42 3.31 20.73
C PHE A 256 22.68 2.50 20.62
N ASN A 257 22.97 2.08 19.39
CA ASN A 257 24.19 1.34 19.09
C ASN A 257 24.99 2.16 18.10
N LYS A 258 26.23 2.47 18.47
CA LYS A 258 27.17 3.02 17.51
C LYS A 258 27.80 1.86 16.77
N TYR A 259 27.68 1.85 15.45
CA TYR A 259 28.47 0.93 14.65
C TYR A 259 29.89 1.51 14.54
N THR A 260 30.77 1.11 15.45
CA THR A 260 32.17 1.57 15.46
C THR A 260 32.96 0.76 14.45
N THR A 261 33.19 1.34 13.27
CA THR A 261 34.23 0.85 12.34
C THR A 261 35.57 1.46 12.73
N ASP A 262 36.05 1.18 13.94
CA ASP A 262 37.37 1.68 14.35
C ASP A 262 38.51 1.09 13.49
N GLU A 263 38.21 0.16 12.57
CA GLU A 263 39.18 -0.58 11.75
C GLU A 263 38.91 -0.58 10.24
N VAL A 264 37.89 0.12 9.72
CA VAL A 264 37.62 0.11 8.27
C VAL A 264 37.74 1.52 7.70
N ASP A 265 38.98 1.93 7.49
CA ASP A 265 39.32 3.20 6.81
C ASP A 265 38.67 3.24 5.43
N GLY A 266 37.58 4.00 5.29
CA GLY A 266 37.06 4.47 4.01
C GLY A 266 35.96 3.64 3.34
N PHE A 267 35.43 2.57 3.94
CA PHE A 267 34.24 1.90 3.40
C PHE A 267 32.96 2.54 3.90
N MET A 268 32.09 2.93 2.98
CA MET A 268 30.76 3.44 3.28
C MET A 268 29.92 2.36 3.97
N THR A 269 29.60 2.58 5.24
CA THR A 269 28.63 1.80 6.01
C THR A 269 27.22 2.21 5.62
N GLY A 270 26.58 1.42 4.75
CA GLY A 270 25.18 1.62 4.41
C GLY A 270 24.22 1.00 5.45
N GLU A 271 22.94 1.03 5.15
CA GLU A 271 21.87 0.38 5.94
C GLU A 271 22.10 -1.12 6.10
N CYS A 272 22.68 -1.77 5.09
CA CYS A 272 22.90 -3.20 5.12
C CYS A 272 23.83 -3.65 6.27
N THR A 273 24.87 -2.86 6.59
CA THR A 273 25.76 -3.17 7.71
C THR A 273 25.07 -2.97 9.05
N ALA A 274 24.20 -1.96 9.17
CA ALA A 274 23.41 -1.76 10.38
C ALA A 274 22.44 -2.93 10.63
N TYR A 275 21.80 -3.44 9.57
CA TYR A 275 20.88 -4.56 9.69
C TYR A 275 21.60 -5.86 10.05
N LEU A 276 22.74 -6.14 9.42
CA LEU A 276 23.56 -7.31 9.76
C LEU A 276 24.11 -7.21 11.18
N PHE A 277 24.55 -6.03 11.61
CA PHE A 277 24.96 -5.80 12.99
C PHE A 277 23.83 -6.13 13.97
N TYR A 278 22.60 -5.69 13.70
CA TYR A 278 21.45 -6.05 14.53
C TYR A 278 21.21 -7.56 14.54
N LEU A 279 21.16 -8.20 13.37
CA LEU A 279 20.88 -9.64 13.24
C LEU A 279 21.91 -10.51 13.98
N LEU A 280 23.19 -10.13 13.92
CA LEU A 280 24.27 -10.83 14.61
C LEU A 280 24.18 -10.66 16.13
N ASN A 281 23.90 -9.45 16.63
CA ASN A 281 23.83 -9.18 18.07
C ASN A 281 22.54 -9.68 18.73
N ALA A 282 21.40 -9.60 18.03
CA ALA A 282 20.09 -10.00 18.55
C ALA A 282 19.83 -11.51 18.44
N ARG A 283 20.77 -12.31 17.90
CA ARG A 283 20.52 -13.71 17.51
C ARG A 283 19.97 -14.58 18.64
N SER A 284 20.51 -14.41 19.85
CA SER A 284 20.11 -15.21 21.01
C SER A 284 18.71 -14.86 21.54
N ASP A 285 18.19 -13.69 21.18
CA ASP A 285 16.92 -13.15 21.66
C ASP A 285 16.16 -12.37 20.56
N LEU A 286 15.97 -12.99 19.38
CA LEU A 286 15.25 -12.36 18.27
C LEU A 286 13.80 -12.04 18.64
N PRO A 287 13.26 -10.86 18.31
CA PRO A 287 11.84 -10.54 18.52
C PRO A 287 10.94 -11.33 17.56
N ASP A 288 9.62 -11.24 17.76
CA ASP A 288 8.64 -11.93 16.91
C ASP A 288 8.62 -11.31 15.51
N LEU A 289 8.76 -9.99 15.43
CA LEU A 289 8.91 -9.24 14.18
C LEU A 289 10.01 -8.18 14.33
N VAL A 290 10.68 -7.87 13.22
CA VAL A 290 11.60 -6.73 13.10
C VAL A 290 11.16 -5.87 11.92
N VAL A 291 11.14 -4.55 12.13
CA VAL A 291 10.87 -3.54 11.11
C VAL A 291 12.17 -2.81 10.80
N PHE A 292 12.77 -3.10 9.65
CA PHE A 292 14.00 -2.47 9.18
C PHE A 292 13.68 -1.22 8.34
N LEU A 293 14.25 -0.08 8.70
CA LEU A 293 13.96 1.23 8.10
C LEU A 293 15.23 2.07 7.91
N HIS A 294 15.19 2.94 6.90
CA HIS A 294 16.17 4.02 6.77
C HIS A 294 15.76 5.18 7.68
N ASP A 295 16.69 6.06 8.05
CA ASP A 295 16.32 7.25 8.82
C ASP A 295 15.60 8.33 8.00
N ASP A 296 15.68 8.24 6.68
CA ASP A 296 14.94 9.04 5.72
C ASP A 296 13.78 8.27 5.08
N ALA A 297 13.25 7.24 5.76
CA ALA A 297 12.15 6.39 5.30
C ALA A 297 11.02 7.12 4.53
N PRO A 298 10.51 8.30 4.96
CA PRO A 298 9.45 9.00 4.23
C PRO A 298 9.77 9.36 2.77
N ARG A 299 11.05 9.41 2.38
CA ARG A 299 11.48 9.64 0.99
C ARG A 299 11.30 8.40 0.10
N HIS A 300 11.31 7.22 0.71
CA HIS A 300 11.38 5.93 0.02
C HIS A 300 10.08 5.10 0.17
N LEU A 301 9.39 5.27 1.30
CA LEU A 301 8.10 4.63 1.59
C LEU A 301 6.99 5.63 1.86
N ARG A 302 5.75 5.18 1.69
CA ARG A 302 4.56 5.95 2.06
C ARG A 302 4.26 5.72 3.54
N LEU A 303 4.42 6.74 4.38
CA LEU A 303 4.13 6.64 5.82
C LEU A 303 2.72 6.11 6.16
N PRO A 304 1.66 6.39 5.39
CA PRO A 304 0.36 5.79 5.67
C PRO A 304 0.35 4.28 5.42
N PHE A 305 1.14 3.75 4.48
CA PHE A 305 1.30 2.30 4.33
C PHE A 305 2.04 1.67 5.51
N LEU A 306 3.11 2.31 6.00
CA LEU A 306 3.78 1.88 7.23
C LEU A 306 2.81 1.84 8.41
N ASN A 307 1.94 2.85 8.55
CA ASN A 307 0.90 2.86 9.57
C ASN A 307 -0.11 1.71 9.46
N ILE A 308 -0.54 1.38 8.24
CA ILE A 308 -1.42 0.22 8.01
C ILE A 308 -0.73 -1.04 8.52
N VAL A 309 0.54 -1.23 8.18
CA VAL A 309 1.33 -2.37 8.63
C VAL A 309 1.45 -2.37 10.16
N THR A 310 1.84 -1.28 10.79
CA THR A 310 2.03 -1.26 12.26
C THR A 310 0.72 -1.40 13.03
N LYS A 311 -0.37 -0.79 12.57
CA LYS A 311 -1.72 -1.03 13.13
C LYS A 311 -2.10 -2.51 13.02
N SER A 312 -1.84 -3.15 11.88
CA SER A 312 -2.13 -4.57 11.72
C SER A 312 -1.30 -5.48 12.63
N ILE A 313 -0.04 -5.09 12.93
CA ILE A 313 0.79 -5.80 13.91
C ILE A 313 0.20 -5.65 15.31
N LEU A 314 -0.22 -4.44 15.71
CA LEU A 314 -0.85 -4.18 17.00
C LEU A 314 -2.17 -4.94 17.19
N LEU A 315 -2.94 -5.05 16.12
CA LEU A 315 -4.20 -5.79 16.11
C LEU A 315 -4.01 -7.31 16.00
N GLY A 316 -2.78 -7.80 15.78
CA GLY A 316 -2.51 -9.22 15.55
C GLY A 316 -3.06 -9.76 14.22
N THR A 317 -3.34 -8.87 13.27
CA THR A 317 -3.88 -9.21 11.95
C THR A 317 -2.80 -9.29 10.87
N PHE A 318 -1.60 -8.77 11.13
CA PHE A 318 -0.45 -8.95 10.27
C PHE A 318 -0.08 -10.44 10.17
N ARG A 319 0.03 -10.94 8.94
CA ARG A 319 0.42 -12.32 8.64
C ARG A 319 1.44 -12.30 7.53
N GLY A 320 2.63 -12.82 7.81
CA GLY A 320 3.69 -12.87 6.84
C GLY A 320 5.05 -13.03 7.50
N ASP A 321 5.92 -13.75 6.81
CA ASP A 321 7.32 -13.91 7.22
C ASP A 321 8.20 -12.76 6.73
N PHE A 322 7.78 -12.09 5.67
CA PHE A 322 8.48 -10.97 5.06
C PHE A 322 7.48 -10.07 4.34
N LEU A 323 7.58 -8.76 4.53
CA LEU A 323 6.84 -7.76 3.77
C LEU A 323 7.76 -6.60 3.42
N HIS A 324 7.91 -6.32 2.14
CA HIS A 324 8.58 -5.10 1.70
C HIS A 324 7.70 -3.87 1.91
N LEU A 325 8.26 -2.79 2.46
CA LEU A 325 7.51 -1.58 2.81
C LEU A 325 7.48 -0.53 1.70
N ASN A 326 8.45 -0.58 0.79
CA ASN A 326 8.53 0.37 -0.32
C ASN A 326 7.52 0.10 -1.43
N HIS A 327 7.32 1.12 -2.27
CA HIS A 327 6.36 1.13 -3.36
C HIS A 327 7.03 0.99 -4.72
N GLU A 328 8.19 1.63 -4.90
CA GLU A 328 8.99 1.50 -6.10
C GLU A 328 9.57 0.10 -6.23
N ARG A 329 9.62 -0.39 -7.47
CA ARG A 329 10.02 -1.77 -7.76
C ARG A 329 11.07 -1.78 -8.84
N TYR A 330 12.13 -2.55 -8.60
CA TYR A 330 13.11 -2.84 -9.63
C TYR A 330 12.53 -3.76 -10.69
N LEU A 331 12.86 -3.47 -11.95
CA LEU A 331 12.63 -4.39 -13.05
C LEU A 331 13.31 -5.74 -12.77
N GLU A 332 12.75 -6.80 -13.32
CA GLU A 332 13.39 -8.11 -13.33
C GLU A 332 14.73 -8.00 -14.04
N MET A 333 15.81 -8.21 -13.29
CA MET A 333 17.15 -7.99 -13.80
C MET A 333 18.09 -9.12 -13.43
N ARG A 334 19.04 -9.33 -14.33
CA ARG A 334 20.18 -10.22 -14.17
C ARG A 334 21.39 -9.50 -14.74
N THR A 335 22.37 -9.23 -13.88
CA THR A 335 23.68 -8.72 -14.28
C THR A 335 24.75 -9.72 -13.84
N ASN A 336 25.90 -9.73 -14.50
CA ASN A 336 27.03 -10.57 -14.06
C ASN A 336 27.42 -10.25 -12.61
N CYS A 337 27.40 -8.96 -12.26
CA CYS A 337 27.66 -8.50 -10.90
C CYS A 337 26.69 -9.13 -9.88
N LEU A 338 25.38 -9.01 -10.14
CA LEU A 338 24.36 -9.54 -9.24
C LEU A 338 24.42 -11.07 -9.14
N ALA A 339 24.69 -11.77 -10.25
CA ALA A 339 24.85 -13.23 -10.24
C ALA A 339 26.08 -13.69 -9.44
N GLN A 340 27.21 -12.97 -9.54
CA GLN A 340 28.42 -13.27 -8.76
C GLN A 340 28.22 -12.97 -7.28
N ALA A 341 27.56 -11.86 -6.93
CA ALA A 341 27.23 -11.56 -5.54
C ALA A 341 26.26 -12.58 -4.96
N TYR A 342 25.22 -12.98 -5.72
CA TYR A 342 24.31 -14.05 -5.34
C TYR A 342 25.07 -15.36 -5.05
N GLN A 343 25.99 -15.76 -5.93
CA GLN A 343 26.85 -16.94 -5.73
C GLN A 343 27.69 -16.86 -4.46
N LYS A 344 28.24 -15.68 -4.14
CA LYS A 344 29.04 -15.47 -2.94
C LYS A 344 28.18 -15.52 -1.66
N ILE A 345 26.99 -14.93 -1.68
CA ILE A 345 26.08 -14.89 -0.50
C ILE A 345 25.46 -16.27 -0.25
N PHE A 346 24.92 -16.92 -1.28
CA PHE A 346 24.11 -18.12 -1.12
C PHE A 346 24.87 -19.43 -1.35
N GLY A 347 26.11 -19.38 -1.87
CA GLY A 347 26.88 -20.58 -2.21
C GLY A 347 26.38 -21.32 -3.45
N GLU A 348 25.35 -20.81 -4.11
CA GLU A 348 24.76 -21.34 -5.33
C GLU A 348 24.63 -20.24 -6.40
N GLY A 349 24.75 -20.62 -7.66
CA GLY A 349 24.75 -19.66 -8.76
C GLY A 349 23.34 -19.36 -9.23
N LEU A 350 23.05 -18.10 -9.54
CA LEU A 350 21.80 -17.72 -10.20
C LEU A 350 21.76 -18.33 -11.61
N LYS A 351 20.83 -19.26 -11.87
CA LYS A 351 20.77 -19.98 -13.17
C LYS A 351 20.48 -19.03 -14.32
N VAL A 352 20.92 -19.34 -15.54
CA VAL A 352 20.85 -18.42 -16.71
C VAL A 352 19.46 -17.84 -16.97
N ASP A 353 18.41 -18.60 -16.68
CA ASP A 353 17.00 -18.26 -16.85
C ASP A 353 16.34 -17.66 -15.59
N GLU A 354 17.09 -17.50 -14.51
CA GLU A 354 16.63 -16.88 -13.27
C GLU A 354 16.98 -15.39 -13.21
N PHE A 355 16.00 -14.61 -12.72
CA PHE A 355 16.08 -13.16 -12.51
C PHE A 355 15.83 -12.83 -11.05
N LEU A 356 16.29 -11.66 -10.62
CA LEU A 356 15.92 -11.08 -9.35
C LEU A 356 15.03 -9.87 -9.58
N SER A 357 14.02 -9.73 -8.73
CA SER A 357 13.20 -8.51 -8.66
C SER A 357 12.69 -8.33 -7.25
N SER A 358 12.95 -7.14 -6.72
CA SER A 358 12.51 -6.70 -5.41
C SER A 358 11.92 -5.29 -5.54
N TYR A 359 11.40 -4.79 -4.43
CA TYR A 359 11.12 -3.39 -4.26
C TYR A 359 12.42 -2.62 -3.99
N CYS A 360 12.44 -1.33 -4.34
CA CYS A 360 13.58 -0.45 -4.12
C CYS A 360 13.82 -0.25 -2.62
N CYS A 361 15.09 -0.10 -2.22
CA CYS A 361 15.61 0.13 -0.87
C CYS A 361 15.43 -1.00 0.16
N GLY A 362 16.31 -1.07 1.15
CA GLY A 362 16.25 -2.05 2.24
C GLY A 362 15.23 -1.74 3.35
N GLN A 363 13.93 -1.61 3.06
CA GLN A 363 12.92 -1.36 4.10
C GLN A 363 11.82 -2.41 4.11
N PHE A 364 11.73 -3.20 5.19
CA PHE A 364 10.86 -4.36 5.24
C PHE A 364 10.53 -4.78 6.69
N VAL A 365 9.46 -5.55 6.83
CA VAL A 365 9.13 -6.30 8.04
C VAL A 365 9.56 -7.75 7.84
N VAL A 366 10.15 -8.36 8.87
CA VAL A 366 10.55 -9.78 8.83
C VAL A 366 10.22 -10.48 10.14
N SER A 367 9.79 -11.74 10.05
CA SER A 367 9.47 -12.57 11.22
C SER A 367 10.68 -13.21 11.86
N ARG A 368 10.55 -13.57 13.14
CA ARG A 368 11.52 -14.40 13.87
C ARG A 368 11.91 -15.65 13.07
N ASN A 369 10.92 -16.34 12.52
CA ASN A 369 11.12 -17.59 11.78
C ASN A 369 11.94 -17.34 10.51
N ALA A 370 11.65 -16.25 9.79
CA ALA A 370 12.39 -15.88 8.59
C ALA A 370 13.84 -15.52 8.90
N MET A 371 14.10 -14.75 9.96
CA MET A 371 15.47 -14.46 10.42
C MET A 371 16.19 -15.73 10.90
N ALA A 372 15.48 -16.63 11.58
CA ALA A 372 16.09 -17.83 12.15
C ALA A 372 16.43 -18.91 11.12
N ARG A 373 15.87 -18.85 9.91
CA ARG A 373 16.15 -19.81 8.82
C ARG A 373 17.59 -19.81 8.35
N ARG A 374 18.32 -18.70 8.51
CA ARG A 374 19.74 -18.61 8.17
C ARG A 374 20.59 -18.78 9.43
N SER A 375 21.76 -19.39 9.26
CA SER A 375 22.70 -19.59 10.36
C SER A 375 23.41 -18.29 10.71
N VAL A 376 24.10 -18.24 11.85
CA VAL A 376 24.90 -17.07 12.22
C VAL A 376 26.03 -16.87 11.23
N GLU A 377 26.68 -17.97 10.85
CA GLU A 377 27.77 -18.02 9.88
C GLU A 377 27.34 -17.45 8.53
N PHE A 378 26.08 -17.67 8.12
CA PHE A 378 25.52 -17.05 6.91
C PHE A 378 25.54 -15.51 7.01
N TYR A 379 25.06 -14.95 8.12
CA TYR A 379 25.04 -13.50 8.33
C TYR A 379 26.45 -12.92 8.50
N GLU A 380 27.36 -13.63 9.17
CA GLU A 380 28.76 -13.25 9.29
C GLU A 380 29.44 -13.22 7.92
N ASN A 381 29.23 -14.24 7.09
CA ASN A 381 29.75 -14.29 5.73
C ASN A 381 29.21 -13.13 4.88
N MET A 382 27.90 -12.87 4.95
CA MET A 382 27.29 -11.73 4.25
C MET A 382 27.87 -10.39 4.74
N ASN A 383 28.11 -10.23 6.04
CA ASN A 383 28.72 -9.04 6.61
C ASN A 383 30.18 -8.86 6.15
N ASN A 384 30.96 -9.94 6.13
CA ASN A 384 32.33 -9.92 5.65
C ASN A 384 32.39 -9.54 4.17
N LEU A 385 31.52 -10.11 3.33
CA LEU A 385 31.41 -9.76 1.91
C LEU A 385 31.10 -8.27 1.69
N ILE A 386 30.22 -7.69 2.51
CA ILE A 386 29.88 -6.27 2.44
C ILE A 386 31.06 -5.40 2.87
N ARG A 387 31.78 -5.78 3.94
CA ARG A 387 32.90 -5.02 4.50
C ARG A 387 34.15 -5.08 3.63
N GLU A 388 34.48 -6.24 3.10
CA GLU A 388 35.62 -6.46 2.20
C GLU A 388 35.37 -5.87 0.81
N GLY A 389 34.10 -5.52 0.53
CA GLY A 389 33.63 -5.17 -0.79
C GLY A 389 33.56 -6.39 -1.71
N TRP A 390 33.01 -6.19 -2.90
CA TRP A 390 32.87 -7.25 -3.89
C TRP A 390 34.17 -7.48 -4.69
N ASN A 391 35.32 -7.50 -4.01
CA ASN A 391 36.62 -7.70 -4.66
C ASN A 391 36.63 -8.99 -5.51
N GLY A 392 37.22 -8.89 -6.71
CA GLY A 392 37.31 -9.99 -7.66
C GLY A 392 35.99 -10.32 -8.40
N THR A 393 35.05 -9.38 -8.44
CA THR A 393 33.88 -9.47 -9.32
C THR A 393 34.02 -8.52 -10.51
N ASP A 394 33.33 -8.80 -11.61
CA ASP A 394 33.19 -7.85 -12.74
C ASP A 394 32.31 -6.64 -12.37
N CYS A 395 31.83 -6.57 -11.13
CA CYS A 395 31.29 -5.35 -10.57
C CYS A 395 32.45 -4.34 -10.56
N GLY A 396 32.39 -3.33 -11.44
CA GLY A 396 33.32 -2.20 -11.40
C GLY A 396 33.44 -1.71 -9.95
N VAL A 397 34.62 -1.91 -9.38
CA VAL A 397 34.96 -1.70 -7.96
C VAL A 397 34.63 -0.26 -7.57
N GLY A 398 33.66 -0.07 -6.67
CA GLY A 398 33.24 1.28 -6.25
C GLY A 398 31.98 1.30 -5.40
N ASP A 399 30.81 1.44 -6.01
CA ASP A 399 29.75 2.13 -5.27
C ASP A 399 28.65 1.18 -4.80
N MET A 400 28.76 0.82 -3.52
CA MET A 400 27.68 0.42 -2.60
C MET A 400 27.39 -1.09 -2.52
N PRO A 401 28.20 -1.91 -1.80
CA PRO A 401 27.84 -3.28 -1.47
C PRO A 401 26.45 -3.46 -0.86
N CYS A 402 25.98 -2.43 -0.16
CA CYS A 402 24.62 -2.39 0.35
C CYS A 402 23.56 -2.33 -0.75
N TYR A 403 23.81 -1.67 -1.88
CA TYR A 403 22.90 -1.69 -3.03
C TYR A 403 22.59 -3.11 -3.49
N ILE A 404 23.61 -3.98 -3.59
CA ILE A 404 23.39 -5.40 -3.90
C ILE A 404 22.57 -6.10 -2.82
N ALA A 405 22.80 -5.79 -1.54
CA ALA A 405 22.01 -6.34 -0.44
C ALA A 405 20.52 -5.98 -0.58
N GLU A 406 20.18 -4.77 -1.06
CA GLU A 406 18.80 -4.35 -1.32
C GLU A 406 18.07 -5.28 -2.29
N PHE A 407 18.77 -5.81 -3.32
CA PHE A 407 18.19 -6.76 -4.28
C PHE A 407 17.98 -8.16 -3.73
N VAL A 408 18.59 -8.52 -2.60
CA VAL A 408 18.60 -9.91 -2.12
C VAL A 408 18.01 -10.07 -0.72
N TRP A 409 17.64 -8.99 -0.03
CA TRP A 409 17.00 -9.10 1.28
C TRP A 409 15.77 -10.00 1.26
N HIS A 410 14.93 -9.89 0.24
CA HIS A 410 13.78 -10.77 0.10
C HIS A 410 14.20 -12.22 -0.08
N LYS A 411 15.26 -12.50 -0.85
CA LYS A 411 15.77 -13.87 -1.03
C LYS A 411 16.32 -14.44 0.28
N VAL A 412 17.06 -13.62 1.05
CA VAL A 412 17.57 -13.98 2.38
C VAL A 412 16.43 -14.51 3.26
N PHE A 413 15.26 -13.84 3.21
CA PHE A 413 14.13 -14.10 4.09
C PHE A 413 12.92 -14.81 3.45
N THR A 414 12.92 -15.21 2.19
CA THR A 414 11.72 -15.83 1.55
C THR A 414 11.98 -16.99 0.58
N ASP A 415 13.21 -17.27 0.20
CA ASP A 415 13.56 -18.23 -0.86
C ASP A 415 13.06 -17.87 -2.28
N LYS A 416 12.22 -16.84 -2.44
CA LYS A 416 11.77 -16.31 -3.73
C LYS A 416 12.86 -15.46 -4.38
N ASN A 417 13.13 -15.68 -5.66
CA ASN A 417 14.02 -14.81 -6.45
C ASN A 417 13.29 -13.55 -6.96
N ILE A 418 12.00 -13.67 -7.25
CA ILE A 418 11.15 -12.58 -7.73
C ILE A 418 10.05 -12.36 -6.68
N LEU A 419 10.01 -11.17 -6.08
CA LEU A 419 8.86 -10.76 -5.29
C LEU A 419 7.66 -10.47 -6.21
N PRO A 420 6.48 -11.04 -5.93
CA PRO A 420 5.27 -10.65 -6.65
C PRO A 420 4.94 -9.18 -6.39
N LEU A 421 4.15 -8.58 -7.28
CA LEU A 421 3.47 -7.33 -6.96
C LEU A 421 2.58 -7.56 -5.73
N ARG A 422 2.59 -6.64 -4.76
CA ARG A 422 1.75 -6.70 -3.55
C ARG A 422 0.29 -7.00 -3.87
N SER A 423 -0.28 -6.35 -4.88
CA SER A 423 -1.66 -6.61 -5.34
C SER A 423 -1.93 -8.04 -5.84
N MET A 424 -0.90 -8.71 -6.34
CA MET A 424 -0.96 -10.10 -6.81
C MET A 424 -0.50 -11.12 -5.75
N ASP A 425 0.09 -10.68 -4.64
CA ASP A 425 0.57 -11.58 -3.60
C ASP A 425 -0.59 -12.01 -2.69
N ALA A 426 -1.16 -13.17 -2.99
CA ALA A 426 -2.26 -13.72 -2.19
C ALA A 426 -1.82 -14.30 -0.84
N SER A 427 -0.52 -14.38 -0.56
CA SER A 427 -0.06 -14.67 0.80
C SER A 427 -0.24 -13.48 1.74
N LEU A 428 -0.42 -12.27 1.19
CA LEU A 428 -0.70 -11.07 1.96
C LEU A 428 -2.20 -10.97 2.32
N PRO A 429 -2.54 -10.50 3.53
CA PRO A 429 -3.89 -10.07 3.86
C PRO A 429 -4.42 -9.02 2.87
N LEU A 430 -5.74 -9.01 2.63
CA LEU A 430 -6.38 -8.13 1.66
C LEU A 430 -5.94 -6.66 1.80
N PHE A 431 -5.90 -6.12 3.01
CA PHE A 431 -5.50 -4.73 3.28
C PHE A 431 -4.04 -4.38 2.91
N LEU A 432 -3.18 -5.37 2.66
CA LEU A 432 -1.79 -5.19 2.21
C LEU A 432 -1.62 -5.41 0.70
N ARG A 433 -2.66 -5.90 0.00
CA ARG A 433 -2.64 -6.23 -1.43
C ARG A 433 -2.90 -5.00 -2.31
N TYR A 434 -2.11 -3.97 -2.10
CA TYR A 434 -2.27 -2.64 -2.68
C TYR A 434 -1.27 -2.37 -3.82
N ASP A 435 -1.68 -1.67 -4.90
CA ASP A 435 -0.85 -1.42 -6.09
C ASP A 435 -0.52 0.06 -6.32
N HIS A 436 -0.91 0.95 -5.41
CA HIS A 436 -0.61 2.38 -5.49
C HIS A 436 -1.14 3.07 -6.74
N GLY A 437 -2.31 2.62 -7.24
CA GLY A 437 -2.83 3.15 -8.48
C GLY A 437 -1.88 2.96 -9.67
N ARG A 438 -0.97 1.98 -9.64
CA ARG A 438 -0.19 1.64 -10.85
C ARG A 438 -1.08 1.01 -11.91
N SER A 439 -2.05 0.22 -11.47
CA SER A 439 -3.03 -0.44 -12.35
C SER A 439 -4.29 0.37 -12.58
N THR A 440 -4.48 1.47 -11.85
CA THR A 440 -5.68 2.31 -11.93
C THR A 440 -5.23 3.75 -12.08
N ARG A 441 -5.83 4.58 -12.94
CA ARG A 441 -5.48 6.02 -12.98
C ARG A 441 -5.98 6.78 -11.73
N LEU A 442 -6.38 6.05 -10.69
CA LEU A 442 -6.92 6.58 -9.47
C LEU A 442 -5.78 7.00 -8.55
N PRO A 443 -5.90 8.16 -7.92
CA PRO A 443 -4.96 8.58 -6.92
C PRO A 443 -5.00 7.61 -5.74
N SER A 444 -3.82 7.38 -5.20
CA SER A 444 -3.57 6.39 -4.16
C SER A 444 -4.48 6.64 -2.95
N SER A 445 -5.37 5.71 -2.62
CA SER A 445 -6.19 5.81 -1.41
C SER A 445 -5.37 5.94 -0.11
N ILE A 446 -4.14 5.44 -0.13
CA ILE A 446 -3.14 5.60 0.92
C ILE A 446 -2.70 7.06 1.07
N ASP A 447 -2.68 7.83 -0.03
CA ASP A 447 -2.27 9.24 -0.04
C ASP A 447 -3.44 10.21 0.25
N PHE A 448 -4.64 9.90 -0.27
CA PHE A 448 -5.78 10.83 -0.28
C PHE A 448 -6.75 10.68 0.90
N SER A 449 -6.62 9.64 1.73
CA SER A 449 -7.69 9.32 2.67
C SER A 449 -7.27 8.77 4.04
N LEU A 450 -7.91 9.30 5.09
CA LEU A 450 -8.83 8.60 6.00
C LEU A 450 -8.41 7.26 6.66
N TYR A 451 -7.14 6.86 6.66
CA TYR A 451 -6.62 5.96 7.70
C TYR A 451 -6.22 6.71 8.98
N HIS A 452 -6.11 8.04 8.90
CA HIS A 452 -5.75 8.94 10.00
C HIS A 452 -6.87 9.92 10.44
N MET A 453 -7.93 10.07 9.65
CA MET A 453 -8.99 11.04 9.92
C MET A 453 -10.31 10.34 10.19
N SER A 454 -10.94 10.62 11.33
CA SER A 454 -12.36 10.29 11.55
C SER A 454 -13.17 10.88 10.40
N GLN A 455 -14.21 10.16 9.93
CA GLN A 455 -15.06 10.59 8.81
C GLN A 455 -15.60 12.04 8.94
N SER A 456 -15.69 12.57 10.17
CA SER A 456 -16.06 13.96 10.43
C SER A 456 -15.12 14.99 9.80
N SER A 457 -13.81 14.71 9.72
CA SER A 457 -12.81 15.71 9.33
C SER A 457 -12.67 15.90 7.81
N TRP A 458 -13.09 14.91 7.01
CA TRP A 458 -13.00 14.97 5.55
C TRP A 458 -14.20 15.69 4.93
N ARG A 459 -15.41 15.54 5.53
CA ARG A 459 -16.62 16.27 5.12
C ARG A 459 -16.41 17.78 5.15
N ASP A 460 -15.75 18.29 6.18
CA ASP A 460 -15.45 19.72 6.32
C ASP A 460 -14.40 20.24 5.32
N LYS A 461 -13.57 19.36 4.73
CA LYS A 461 -12.44 19.75 3.88
C LYS A 461 -12.68 19.57 2.37
N VAL A 462 -13.50 18.60 1.97
CA VAL A 462 -13.75 18.30 0.54
C VAL A 462 -15.10 18.84 0.05
N VAL A 463 -16.11 18.93 0.93
CA VAL A 463 -17.46 19.39 0.57
C VAL A 463 -17.68 20.88 0.88
N GLY A 464 -16.65 21.56 1.41
CA GLY A 464 -16.64 23.01 1.64
C GLY A 464 -16.58 23.82 0.34
N GLY A 465 -17.61 23.74 -0.49
CA GLY A 465 -17.89 24.76 -1.49
C GLY A 465 -18.08 26.10 -0.76
N LEU A 466 -17.11 26.99 -0.91
CA LEU A 466 -17.09 28.33 -0.32
C LEU A 466 -18.36 29.12 -0.69
N PRO A 467 -19.21 29.54 0.25
CA PRO A 467 -20.11 30.64 0.01
C PRO A 467 -19.31 31.94 0.23
N GLY A 468 -18.84 32.49 -0.87
CA GLY A 468 -18.52 33.92 -1.03
C GLY A 468 -17.67 34.58 0.06
N ARG A 469 -16.34 34.39 0.01
CA ARG A 469 -15.37 35.43 0.43
C ARG A 469 -14.11 35.34 -0.41
N GLU A 470 -13.81 36.44 -1.11
CA GLU A 470 -12.44 36.73 -1.58
C GLU A 470 -11.55 36.85 -0.34
N GLY A 471 -10.60 35.91 -0.16
CA GLY A 471 -9.67 35.97 0.95
C GLY A 471 -9.02 34.65 1.32
N LEU A 472 -7.86 34.41 0.70
CA LEU A 472 -6.77 33.50 1.08
C LEU A 472 -7.03 31.98 1.04
N PRO A 473 -6.18 31.19 0.34
CA PRO A 473 -6.24 29.73 0.40
C PRO A 473 -5.76 29.21 1.75
N LEU A 474 -6.45 28.19 2.26
CA LEU A 474 -6.01 27.36 3.38
C LEU A 474 -4.80 26.53 2.93
N ILE A 475 -3.62 26.92 3.42
CA ILE A 475 -2.34 26.25 3.18
C ILE A 475 -2.26 25.03 4.10
N PHE A 476 -2.15 23.85 3.51
CA PHE A 476 -1.63 22.69 4.24
C PHE A 476 -0.12 22.86 4.36
N SER A 477 0.37 23.28 5.53
CA SER A 477 1.79 23.18 5.83
C SER A 477 2.11 21.71 6.12
N GLN A 478 2.61 20.98 5.12
CA GLN A 478 3.57 19.91 5.45
C GLN A 478 4.77 20.58 6.14
N PRO A 479 5.48 19.89 7.05
CA PRO A 479 6.72 20.44 7.58
C PRO A 479 7.63 20.77 6.40
N THR A 480 7.92 22.05 6.23
CA THR A 480 8.92 22.53 5.27
C THR A 480 10.22 21.80 5.61
N MET A 481 10.63 20.87 4.74
CA MET A 481 12.02 20.43 4.76
C MET A 481 12.85 21.68 4.45
N ALA A 482 13.64 22.11 5.43
CA ALA A 482 14.56 23.21 5.23
C ALA A 482 15.50 22.83 4.08
N GLU A 483 15.40 23.55 2.97
CA GLU A 483 16.36 23.49 1.89
C GLU A 483 17.72 23.94 2.42
N ASN A 484 18.51 22.99 2.93
CA ASN A 484 19.93 23.20 3.06
C ASN A 484 20.51 23.05 1.65
N GLY A 485 20.72 24.20 0.99
CA GLY A 485 21.34 24.33 -0.32
C GLY A 485 22.79 23.85 -0.37
N ARG A 486 23.00 22.54 -0.25
CA ARG A 486 24.17 21.84 -0.78
C ARG A 486 23.62 20.74 -1.67
N GLY A 487 23.84 20.87 -2.97
CA GLY A 487 23.58 19.76 -3.89
C GLY A 487 24.44 18.58 -3.46
N ASP A 488 23.81 17.58 -2.85
CA ASP A 488 24.41 16.26 -2.70
C ASP A 488 24.45 15.63 -4.10
N PRO A 489 25.64 15.27 -4.64
CA PRO A 489 25.76 14.66 -5.95
C PRO A 489 25.29 13.18 -6.00
N TRP A 490 24.57 12.71 -4.98
CA TRP A 490 24.23 11.29 -4.77
C TRP A 490 22.74 10.97 -4.92
N LEU A 491 21.97 11.87 -5.53
CA LEU A 491 20.56 11.66 -5.88
C LEU A 491 20.46 10.97 -7.23
N TYR A 492 20.46 9.64 -7.23
CA TYR A 492 19.82 8.89 -8.30
C TYR A 492 18.33 8.84 -7.99
N ASP A 493 17.53 9.67 -8.66
CA ASP A 493 16.09 9.47 -8.75
C ASP A 493 15.84 8.08 -9.34
N CYS A 494 15.20 7.20 -8.56
CA CYS A 494 14.81 5.85 -8.96
C CYS A 494 13.56 5.85 -9.85
#